data_AF-A0A177AKA6-F1
#
_entry.id   AF-A0A177AKA6-F1
#
_cell.length_a   1.000
_cell.length_b   1.000
_cell.length_c   1.000
_cell.angle_alpha   90.00
_cell.angle_beta   90.00
_cell.angle_gamma   90.00
#
_symmetry.space_group_name_H-M   'P 1'
#
loop_
_entity.id
_entity.type
_entity.pdbx_description
1 polymer ?
#
loop_
_entity_poly.entity_id
_entity_poly.type
_entity_poly.pdbx_seq_one_letter_code
_entity_poly.pdbx_strand_id
1 'polypeptide(L)'
;MDPVGDKQNISAAILRGGSIGIGWVRYGTLDRRFGCATVLSNAGPGKKRMHVGGYMQAMSVLGWSDRKVVIEDDDCSNFVCPGTSVSVWVNKDAEGRDRFREFEECL
;
A
#
# COMPACT_ATOMS: atom_id res chain seq x y z
N MET A 1 18.29 -3.14 3.91
CA MET A 1 17.40 -4.23 4.34
C MET A 1 17.27 -4.10 5.83
N ASP A 2 16.05 -3.89 6.30
CA ASP A 2 15.79 -3.73 7.73
C ASP A 2 16.06 -5.08 8.42
N PRO A 3 16.95 -5.17 9.42
CA PRO A 3 17.18 -6.40 10.18
C PRO A 3 16.06 -6.68 11.20
N VAL A 4 14.95 -5.94 11.13
CA VAL A 4 13.81 -6.04 12.04
C VAL A 4 12.92 -7.21 11.60
N GLY A 5 13.14 -8.36 12.24
CA GLY A 5 12.34 -9.57 12.05
C GLY A 5 10.84 -9.32 12.11
N ASP A 6 10.09 -10.04 11.26
CA ASP A 6 8.69 -10.47 11.36
C ASP A 6 7.62 -9.49 11.89
N LYS A 7 7.88 -8.18 11.91
CA LYS A 7 6.87 -7.19 12.30
C LYS A 7 6.07 -6.79 11.07
N GLN A 8 4.94 -7.46 10.84
CA GLN A 8 3.90 -6.91 9.98
C GLN A 8 3.31 -5.68 10.66
N ASN A 9 3.48 -4.51 10.04
CA ASN A 9 2.85 -3.29 10.53
C ASN A 9 1.38 -3.31 10.10
N ILE A 10 0.49 -3.71 11.01
CA ILE A 10 -0.96 -3.55 10.85
C ILE A 10 -1.35 -2.24 11.53
N SER A 11 -1.79 -1.26 10.74
CA SER A 11 -2.36 -0.02 11.27
C SER A 11 -3.86 0.00 11.01
N ALA A 12 -4.64 -0.41 12.01
CA ALA A 12 -6.07 -0.19 12.04
C ALA A 12 -6.33 1.10 12.82
N ALA A 13 -6.73 2.17 12.13
CA ALA A 13 -7.26 3.36 12.81
C ALA A 13 -8.73 3.51 12.43
N ILE A 14 -9.62 3.03 13.30
CA ILE A 14 -11.03 3.40 13.31
C ILE A 14 -11.12 4.66 14.19
N LEU A 15 -10.69 5.80 13.66
CA LEU A 15 -10.82 7.07 14.37
C LEU A 15 -12.11 7.74 13.93
N ARG A 16 -13.02 8.01 14.88
CA ARG A 16 -14.16 8.91 14.65
C ARG A 16 -13.59 10.27 14.23
N GLY A 17 -13.64 10.57 12.93
CA GLY A 17 -13.15 11.82 12.33
C GLY A 17 -11.86 11.73 11.50
N GLY A 18 -11.22 10.56 11.40
CA GLY A 18 -10.05 10.33 10.53
C GLY A 18 -10.41 9.58 9.25
N SER A 19 -9.58 9.70 8.20
CA SER A 19 -9.78 9.02 6.91
C SER A 19 -10.10 7.53 7.07
N ILE A 20 -11.22 7.13 6.50
CA ILE A 20 -11.86 5.83 6.72
C ILE A 20 -11.06 4.78 5.97
N GLY A 21 -10.52 3.79 6.68
CA GLY A 21 -9.80 2.70 6.05
C GLY A 21 -8.85 1.98 7.00
N ILE A 22 -8.44 0.78 6.61
CA ILE A 22 -7.42 -0.02 7.26
C ILE A 22 -6.25 -0.17 6.30
N GLY A 23 -5.02 -0.22 6.82
CA GLY A 23 -3.86 -0.45 5.98
C GLY A 23 -2.77 -1.26 6.68
N TRP A 24 -2.07 -2.07 5.91
CA TRP A 24 -0.97 -2.89 6.38
C TRP A 24 0.13 -3.01 5.33
N VAL A 25 1.33 -3.32 5.82
CA VAL A 25 2.52 -3.53 5.00
C VAL A 25 3.03 -4.95 5.19
N ARG A 26 3.28 -5.62 4.07
CA ARG A 26 4.05 -6.85 4.00
C ARG A 26 5.41 -6.49 3.42
N TYR A 27 6.44 -6.54 4.26
CA TYR A 27 7.80 -6.36 3.79
C TYR A 27 8.23 -7.52 2.89
N GLY A 28 9.15 -7.21 1.97
CA GLY A 28 9.84 -8.24 1.21
C GLY A 28 10.78 -9.05 2.09
N THR A 29 11.07 -10.28 1.68
CA THR A 29 12.06 -11.17 2.28
C THR A 29 13.34 -11.18 1.46
N LEU A 30 14.36 -11.91 1.91
CA LEU A 30 15.65 -12.02 1.22
C LEU A 30 15.49 -12.60 -0.20
N ASP A 31 14.63 -13.60 -0.36
CA ASP A 31 14.30 -14.29 -1.61
C ASP A 31 13.18 -13.59 -2.41
N ARG A 32 12.34 -12.77 -1.77
CA ARG A 32 11.27 -12.00 -2.41
C ARG A 32 11.33 -10.54 -1.98
N ARG A 33 12.25 -9.80 -2.60
CA ARG A 33 12.64 -8.45 -2.15
C ARG A 33 11.50 -7.43 -2.20
N PHE A 34 10.52 -7.60 -3.07
CA PHE A 34 9.43 -6.65 -3.25
C PHE A 34 8.21 -7.03 -2.40
N GLY A 35 8.00 -6.27 -1.32
CA GLY A 35 6.79 -6.32 -0.51
C GLY A 35 5.61 -5.56 -1.14
N CYS A 36 4.52 -5.46 -0.38
CA CYS A 36 3.36 -4.67 -0.75
C CYS A 36 2.78 -3.87 0.43
N ALA A 37 2.11 -2.77 0.10
CA ALA A 37 1.31 -1.98 1.02
C ALA A 37 -0.14 -2.04 0.54
N THR A 38 -1.07 -2.35 1.44
CA THR A 38 -2.49 -2.46 1.10
C THR A 38 -3.28 -1.47 1.94
N VAL A 39 -4.21 -0.77 1.29
CA VAL A 39 -5.22 0.06 1.97
C VAL A 39 -6.59 -0.38 1.49
N LEU A 40 -7.52 -0.58 2.42
CA LEU A 40 -8.90 -0.92 2.13
C LEU A 40 -9.83 0.09 2.81
N SER A 41 -10.83 0.55 2.08
CA SER A 41 -11.94 1.33 2.63
C SER A 41 -13.27 0.68 2.25
N ASN A 42 -14.18 0.61 3.21
CA ASN A 42 -15.56 0.13 3.01
C ASN A 42 -16.60 1.27 3.08
N ALA A 43 -16.15 2.52 3.12
CA ALA A 43 -17.00 3.71 3.13
C ALA A 43 -16.42 4.76 2.18
N GLY A 44 -16.16 5.99 2.65
CA GLY A 44 -15.52 7.04 1.84
C GLY A 44 -14.03 6.77 1.53
N PRO A 45 -13.40 7.60 0.68
CA PRO A 45 -11.98 7.49 0.37
C PRO A 45 -11.09 7.40 1.61
N GLY A 46 -10.14 6.47 1.57
CA GLY A 46 -9.22 6.17 2.66
C GLY A 46 -7.80 6.64 2.39
N LYS A 47 -7.08 6.97 3.46
CA LYS A 47 -5.64 7.24 3.44
C LYS A 47 -4.98 6.61 4.66
N LYS A 48 -3.79 6.03 4.50
CA LYS A 48 -2.95 5.57 5.60
C LYS A 48 -1.50 5.95 5.39
N ARG A 49 -0.90 6.49 6.45
CA ARG A 49 0.54 6.67 6.55
C ARG A 49 1.13 5.38 7.13
N MET A 50 2.03 4.75 6.39
CA MET A 50 2.60 3.45 6.76
C MET A 50 4.10 3.44 6.52
N HIS A 51 4.83 2.82 7.45
CA HIS A 51 6.25 2.52 7.28
C HIS A 51 6.42 1.36 6.30
N VAL A 52 7.21 1.57 5.25
CA VAL A 52 7.42 0.60 4.16
C VAL A 52 8.90 0.32 3.88
N GLY A 53 9.81 1.05 4.54
CA GLY A 53 11.25 0.98 4.29
C GLY A 53 11.66 1.74 3.01
N GLY A 54 12.93 2.15 2.94
CA GLY A 54 13.45 3.07 1.92
C GLY A 54 13.47 2.61 0.46
N TYR A 55 12.87 1.46 0.11
CA TYR A 55 12.95 0.85 -1.22
C TYR A 55 11.59 0.51 -1.84
N MET A 56 10.64 1.45 -1.79
CA MET A 56 9.34 1.27 -2.42
C MET A 56 8.95 2.47 -3.31
N GLN A 57 9.08 2.31 -4.63
CA GLN A 57 8.38 3.17 -5.60
C GLN A 57 7.04 2.53 -5.92
N ALA A 58 6.01 2.91 -5.16
CA ALA A 58 4.76 2.18 -5.15
C ALA A 58 3.79 2.67 -6.25
N MET A 59 3.23 1.74 -7.03
CA MET A 59 2.11 1.98 -7.95
C MET A 59 0.92 1.09 -7.57
N SER A 60 -0.30 1.58 -7.77
CA SER A 60 -1.49 0.76 -7.60
C SER A 60 -1.53 -0.31 -8.69
N VAL A 61 -1.49 -1.59 -8.32
CA VAL A 61 -1.63 -2.68 -9.30
C VAL A 61 -3.05 -2.81 -9.84
N LEU A 62 -4.02 -2.20 -9.16
CA LEU A 62 -5.44 -2.26 -9.53
C LEU A 62 -5.87 -1.08 -10.43
N GLY A 63 -4.93 -0.23 -10.85
CA GLY A 63 -5.23 0.89 -11.76
C GLY A 63 -5.97 2.09 -11.14
N TRP A 64 -6.37 2.04 -9.86
CA TRP A 64 -7.11 3.14 -9.21
C TRP A 64 -6.36 4.49 -9.14
N SER A 65 -5.04 4.49 -9.29
CA SER A 65 -4.23 5.71 -9.18
C SER A 65 -2.87 5.55 -9.84
N ASP A 66 -2.52 6.51 -10.69
CA ASP A 66 -1.18 6.67 -11.28
C ASP A 66 -0.20 7.41 -10.37
N ARG A 67 -0.63 7.72 -9.13
CA ARG A 67 0.16 8.53 -8.22
C ARG A 67 1.40 7.74 -7.79
N LYS A 68 2.58 8.34 -7.99
CA LYS A 68 3.81 7.83 -7.39
C LYS A 68 3.80 8.13 -5.90
N VAL A 69 3.97 7.08 -5.11
CA VAL A 69 4.18 7.19 -3.67
C VAL A 69 5.65 7.56 -3.42
N VAL A 70 5.88 8.64 -2.69
CA VAL A 70 7.23 9.11 -2.32
C VAL A 70 7.49 8.70 -0.88
N ILE A 71 8.57 7.96 -0.65
CA ILE A 71 8.99 7.58 0.72
C ILE A 71 9.69 8.79 1.34
N GLU A 72 9.23 9.16 2.53
CA GLU A 72 9.78 10.26 3.33
C GLU A 72 11.01 9.77 4.13
N ASP A 73 11.73 10.70 4.77
CA ASP A 73 12.99 10.41 5.49
C ASP A 73 12.82 9.45 6.68
N ASP A 74 11.59 9.24 7.16
CA ASP A 74 11.25 8.29 8.23
C ASP A 74 10.78 6.93 7.70
N ASP A 75 11.12 6.61 6.44
CA ASP A 75 10.76 5.36 5.76
C ASP A 75 9.24 5.12 5.67
N CYS A 76 8.44 6.18 5.85
CA CYS A 76 6.98 6.15 5.74
C CYS A 76 6.50 6.78 4.44
N SER A 77 5.26 6.44 4.06
CA SER A 77 4.55 7.18 3.04
C SER A 77 3.03 7.11 3.20
N ASN A 78 2.32 7.99 2.50
CA ASN A 78 0.87 8.09 2.47
C ASN A 78 0.29 7.31 1.29
N PHE A 79 -0.43 6.23 1.60
CA PHE A 79 -1.14 5.38 0.65
C PHE A 79 -2.62 5.75 0.64
N VAL A 80 -3.20 5.85 -0.55
CA VAL A 80 -4.60 6.21 -0.75
C VAL A 80 -5.40 5.02 -1.27
N CYS A 81 -6.71 5.04 -1.02
CA CYS A 81 -7.66 4.10 -1.55
C CYS A 81 -8.98 4.81 -1.87
N PRO A 82 -9.60 4.55 -3.04
CA PRO A 82 -10.98 4.97 -3.29
C PRO A 82 -11.93 4.42 -2.20
N GLY A 83 -13.10 5.05 -2.09
CA GLY A 83 -14.17 4.53 -1.22
C GLY A 83 -14.66 3.17 -1.69
N THR A 84 -15.12 2.34 -0.76
CA THR A 84 -15.63 0.99 -1.04
C THR A 84 -14.72 0.17 -1.97
N SER A 85 -13.41 0.23 -1.74
CA SER A 85 -12.40 -0.36 -2.62
C SER A 85 -11.18 -0.81 -1.82
N VAL A 86 -10.24 -1.44 -2.53
CA VAL A 86 -8.91 -1.80 -2.04
C VAL A 86 -7.88 -1.23 -3.01
N SER A 87 -6.78 -0.72 -2.49
CA SER A 87 -5.61 -0.30 -3.28
C SER A 87 -4.39 -1.05 -2.80
N VAL A 88 -3.78 -1.79 -3.72
CA VAL A 88 -2.57 -2.58 -3.46
C VAL A 88 -1.41 -1.91 -4.18
N TRP A 89 -0.40 -1.57 -3.42
CA TRP A 89 0.77 -0.84 -3.86
C TRP A 89 1.98 -1.75 -3.82
N VAL A 90 2.74 -1.81 -4.92
CA VAL A 90 3.98 -2.60 -5.03
C VAL A 90 5.08 -1.79 -5.70
N ASN A 91 6.34 -2.17 -5.49
CA ASN A 91 7.46 -1.57 -6.20
C ASN A 91 7.27 -1.68 -7.73
N LYS A 92 7.57 -0.62 -8.48
CA LYS A 92 7.50 -0.60 -9.96
C LYS A 92 8.33 -1.69 -10.65
N ASP A 93 9.35 -2.21 -9.99
CA ASP A 93 10.25 -3.24 -10.52
C ASP A 93 9.84 -4.64 -10.03
N ALA A 94 8.70 -4.76 -9.33
CA ALA A 94 8.18 -6.04 -8.85
C ALA A 94 7.80 -6.97 -10.01
N GLU A 95 8.41 -8.15 -10.02
CA GLU A 95 8.14 -9.20 -10.99
C GLU A 95 6.66 -9.60 -11.00
N GLY A 96 6.08 -9.76 -12.19
CA GLY A 96 4.70 -10.21 -12.36
C GLY A 96 3.63 -9.16 -12.03
N ARG A 97 3.99 -7.93 -11.64
CA ARG A 97 3.01 -6.86 -11.35
C ARG A 97 2.07 -6.55 -12.51
N ASP A 98 2.55 -6.75 -13.74
CA ASP A 98 1.78 -6.42 -14.95
C ASP A 98 0.64 -7.40 -15.23
N ARG A 99 0.58 -8.53 -14.50
CA ARG A 99 -0.53 -9.50 -14.57
C ARG A 99 -1.84 -8.97 -13.97
N PHE A 100 -1.81 -7.82 -13.30
CA PHE A 100 -2.93 -7.27 -12.55
C PHE A 100 -3.59 -6.06 -13.23
N ARG A 101 -3.33 -5.80 -14.52
CA ARG A 101 -3.76 -4.55 -15.18
C ARG A 101 -5.24 -4.48 -15.59
N GLU A 102 -5.99 -5.58 -15.45
CA GLU A 102 -7.38 -5.68 -15.90
C GLU A 102 -8.32 -5.76 -14.70
N PHE A 103 -8.70 -4.60 -14.16
CA PHE A 103 -9.82 -4.50 -13.22
C PHE A 103 -10.81 -3.49 -13.79
N GLU A 104 -11.97 -3.97 -14.24
CA GLU A 104 -13.09 -3.08 -14.56
C GLU A 104 -13.72 -2.57 -13.26
N GLU A 105 -14.25 -1.35 -13.30
CA GLU A 105 -15.04 -0.80 -12.21
C GLU A 105 -16.23 -1.74 -11.94
N CYS A 106 -16.24 -2.46 -10.81
CA CYS A 106 -17.47 -3.04 -10.29
C CYS A 106 -18.35 -1.89 -9.78
N LEU A 107 -19.09 -1.26 -10.69
CA LEU A 107 -20.25 -0.40 -10.41
C LEU A 107 -21.51 -1.25 -10.24
#